data_AF-G0QG08-F1
#
_entry.id   AF-G0QG08-F1
#
_cell.length_a   1.000
_cell.length_b   1.000
_cell.length_c   1.000
_cell.angle_alpha   90.00
_cell.angle_beta   90.00
_cell.angle_gamma   90.00
#
_symmetry.space_group_name_H-M   'P 1'
#
loop_
_entity.id
_entity.type
_entity.pdbx_description
1 polymer ?
#
loop_
_entity_poly.entity_id
_entity_poly.type
_entity_poly.pdbx_seq_one_letter_code
_entity_poly.pdbx_strand_id
1 'polypeptide(L)'
;MTDFERALVHSFNDFFESEEIDGIAHRKKQHRFSSQLCDVLVDSEHDMFYLAIENKSVKTSSTNKLYFSQHFSESDEGHQVERISDFVDRSGRRGFLAVELKRGRGRSRQAYMVPWNTVREAYQKDDTGLHIEDIKEYPEILRDSEDYSIADLCMDMRI
;
A
#
# COMPACT_ATOMS: atom_id res chain seq x y z
N MET A 1 -0.59 -13.43 -9.46
CA MET A 1 -1.46 -12.62 -8.58
C MET A 1 -0.76 -12.59 -7.24
N THR A 2 -0.41 -11.42 -6.70
CA THR A 2 0.45 -11.36 -5.52
C THR A 2 -0.32 -11.87 -4.30
N ASP A 3 0.30 -12.75 -3.51
CA ASP A 3 -0.29 -13.20 -2.24
C ASP A 3 -0.47 -12.01 -1.27
N PHE A 4 0.32 -10.94 -1.46
CA PHE A 4 0.34 -9.76 -0.61
C PHE A 4 -0.96 -8.95 -0.65
N GLU A 5 -1.44 -8.55 -1.83
CA GLU A 5 -2.70 -7.79 -1.95
C GLU A 5 -3.89 -8.59 -1.40
N ARG A 6 -3.91 -9.91 -1.66
CA ARG A 6 -4.99 -10.77 -1.18
C ARG A 6 -4.97 -10.86 0.34
N ALA A 7 -3.80 -11.12 0.93
CA ALA A 7 -3.63 -11.15 2.38
C ALA A 7 -4.04 -9.82 3.00
N LEU A 8 -3.58 -8.68 2.47
CA LEU A 8 -3.96 -7.36 2.98
C LEU A 8 -5.48 -7.14 2.99
N VAL A 9 -6.18 -7.54 1.92
CA VAL A 9 -7.64 -7.42 1.86
C VAL A 9 -8.35 -8.36 2.84
N HIS A 10 -7.88 -9.60 2.99
CA HIS A 10 -8.46 -10.50 4.01
C HIS A 10 -8.31 -9.88 5.40
N SER A 11 -7.13 -9.40 5.73
CA SER A 11 -6.85 -8.82 7.03
C SER A 11 -7.68 -7.60 7.40
N PHE A 12 -7.98 -6.71 6.44
CA PHE A 12 -8.95 -5.63 6.68
C PHE A 12 -10.36 -6.15 6.92
N ASN A 13 -10.81 -7.13 6.14
CA ASN A 13 -12.16 -7.68 6.30
C ASN A 13 -12.30 -8.49 7.59
N ASP A 14 -11.28 -9.28 7.96
CA ASP A 14 -11.25 -10.05 9.21
C ASP A 14 -11.25 -9.12 10.42
N PHE A 15 -10.52 -8.00 10.34
CA PHE A 15 -10.56 -6.95 11.37
C PHE A 15 -11.93 -6.29 11.48
N PHE A 16 -12.58 -5.97 10.36
CA PHE A 16 -13.94 -5.42 10.39
C PHE A 16 -14.95 -6.41 10.98
N GLU A 17 -14.83 -7.69 10.65
CA GLU A 17 -15.67 -8.73 11.22
C GLU A 17 -15.41 -8.92 12.72
N SER A 18 -14.14 -8.93 13.16
CA SER A 18 -13.79 -9.16 14.58
C SER A 18 -14.16 -7.99 15.49
N GLU A 19 -14.05 -6.77 14.99
CA GLU A 19 -14.36 -5.55 15.74
C GLU A 19 -15.82 -5.08 15.56
N GLU A 20 -16.65 -5.85 14.84
CA GLU A 20 -18.04 -5.50 14.52
C GLU A 20 -18.17 -4.12 13.84
N ILE A 21 -17.23 -3.79 12.94
CA ILE A 21 -17.20 -2.55 12.17
C ILE A 21 -17.84 -2.78 10.80
N ASP A 22 -18.79 -1.92 10.43
CA ASP A 22 -19.32 -1.88 9.07
C ASP A 22 -18.25 -1.33 8.11
N GLY A 23 -17.53 -2.23 7.45
CA GLY A 23 -16.46 -1.88 6.51
C GLY A 23 -16.22 -2.99 5.49
N ILE A 24 -15.58 -2.62 4.37
CA ILE A 24 -15.18 -3.56 3.34
C ILE A 24 -13.86 -3.14 2.68
N ALA A 25 -12.93 -4.08 2.60
CA ALA A 25 -11.76 -3.98 1.73
C ALA A 25 -11.98 -4.79 0.46
N HIS A 26 -11.65 -4.22 -0.69
CA HIS A 26 -11.76 -4.91 -1.96
C HIS A 26 -10.61 -4.57 -2.90
N ARG A 27 -10.14 -5.59 -3.62
CA ARG A 27 -9.17 -5.44 -4.69
C ARG A 27 -9.85 -4.88 -5.93
N LYS A 28 -9.26 -3.90 -6.60
CA LYS A 28 -9.74 -3.51 -7.92
C LYS A 28 -9.30 -4.55 -8.93
N LYS A 29 -10.25 -5.25 -9.54
CA LYS A 29 -9.95 -6.25 -10.57
C LYS A 29 -9.54 -5.55 -11.87
N GLN A 30 -8.32 -5.81 -12.35
CA GLN A 30 -7.88 -5.31 -13.65
C GLN A 30 -8.76 -5.89 -14.75
N HIS A 31 -9.47 -5.04 -15.50
CA HIS A 31 -9.98 -5.43 -16.81
C HIS A 31 -8.89 -5.17 -17.85
N ARG A 32 -8.82 -5.98 -18.92
CA ARG A 32 -7.93 -5.66 -20.04
C ARG A 32 -8.31 -4.27 -20.56
N PHE A 33 -7.31 -3.42 -20.76
CA PHE A 33 -7.46 -2.06 -21.31
C PHE A 33 -8.07 -1.00 -20.37
N SER A 34 -8.17 -1.24 -19.05
CA SER A 34 -8.49 -0.18 -18.08
C SER A 34 -7.27 0.18 -17.24
N SER A 35 -6.96 1.47 -17.08
CA SER A 35 -6.01 1.93 -16.07
C SER A 35 -6.58 1.66 -14.68
N GLN A 36 -5.95 0.75 -13.93
CA GLN A 36 -6.16 0.69 -12.48
C GLN A 36 -5.50 1.91 -11.85
N LEU A 37 -6.23 2.56 -10.94
CA LEU A 37 -5.71 3.69 -10.18
C LEU A 37 -4.91 3.17 -9.00
N CYS A 38 -5.52 2.37 -8.11
CA CYS A 38 -4.82 1.70 -7.00
C CYS A 38 -5.26 0.23 -6.86
N ASP A 39 -4.46 -0.56 -6.13
CA ASP A 39 -4.67 -2.01 -5.97
C ASP A 39 -5.84 -2.37 -5.04
N VAL A 40 -5.96 -1.66 -3.92
CA VAL A 40 -6.96 -1.91 -2.86
C VAL A 40 -7.69 -0.62 -2.51
N LEU A 41 -9.01 -0.73 -2.35
CA LEU A 41 -9.82 0.27 -1.67
C LEU A 41 -10.35 -0.32 -0.37
N VAL A 42 -10.44 0.53 0.64
CA VAL A 42 -11.12 0.25 1.90
C VAL A 42 -12.19 1.33 2.05
N ASP A 43 -13.39 0.92 2.43
CA ASP A 43 -14.52 1.81 2.65
C ASP A 43 -15.24 1.39 3.95
N SER A 44 -15.57 2.37 4.80
CA SER A 44 -16.37 2.23 6.02
C SER A 44 -17.01 3.59 6.32
N GLU A 45 -18.01 3.63 7.19
CA GLU A 45 -18.54 4.89 7.73
C GLU A 45 -17.52 5.65 8.59
N HIS A 46 -16.53 4.94 9.14
CA HIS A 46 -15.41 5.55 9.83
C HIS A 46 -14.39 6.11 8.82
N ASP A 47 -14.21 7.43 8.85
CA ASP A 47 -13.30 8.19 7.99
C ASP A 47 -11.87 7.64 7.92
N MET A 48 -11.38 7.08 9.02
CA MET A 48 -10.05 6.47 9.10
C MET A 48 -9.86 5.29 8.13
N PHE A 49 -10.94 4.65 7.68
CA PHE A 49 -10.93 3.54 6.73
C PHE A 49 -11.35 3.95 5.31
N TYR A 50 -11.49 5.25 5.01
CA TYR A 50 -11.70 5.71 3.63
C TYR A 50 -10.37 5.76 2.87
N LEU A 51 -9.86 4.58 2.47
CA LEU A 51 -8.47 4.39 2.03
C LEU A 51 -8.34 4.06 0.54
N ALA A 52 -7.23 4.53 -0.05
CA ALA A 52 -6.72 4.06 -1.33
C ALA A 52 -5.29 3.53 -1.13
N ILE A 53 -5.06 2.24 -1.42
CA ILE A 53 -3.79 1.59 -1.16
C ILE A 53 -3.21 1.02 -2.44
N GLU A 54 -1.99 1.41 -2.76
CA GLU A 54 -1.15 0.79 -3.80
C GLU A 54 -0.20 -0.21 -3.14
N ASN A 55 0.01 -1.38 -3.75
CA ASN A 55 0.86 -2.43 -3.21
C ASN A 55 2.11 -2.60 -4.07
N LYS A 56 3.29 -2.62 -3.43
CA LYS A 56 4.55 -2.99 -4.09
C LYS A 56 5.27 -4.05 -3.28
N SER A 57 5.99 -4.94 -3.97
CA SER A 57 6.92 -5.86 -3.31
C SER A 57 8.34 -5.62 -3.80
N VAL A 58 9.31 -5.57 -2.89
CA VAL A 58 10.72 -5.37 -3.21
C VAL A 58 11.58 -6.47 -2.59
N LYS A 59 12.54 -7.00 -3.36
CA LYS A 59 13.51 -7.99 -2.86
C LYS A 59 14.69 -7.26 -2.22
N THR A 60 14.77 -7.25 -0.90
CA THR A 60 15.82 -6.54 -0.15
C THR A 60 17.21 -7.17 -0.34
N SER A 61 17.28 -8.39 -0.89
CA SER A 61 18.55 -9.04 -1.24
C SER A 61 19.22 -8.45 -2.48
N SER A 62 18.48 -7.73 -3.32
CA SER A 62 18.96 -7.21 -4.61
C SER A 62 18.88 -5.69 -4.74
N THR A 63 18.24 -4.99 -3.81
CA THR A 63 18.14 -3.54 -3.81
C THR A 63 17.95 -3.02 -2.38
N ASN A 64 18.42 -1.79 -2.14
CA ASN A 64 18.18 -1.01 -0.93
C ASN A 64 17.12 0.10 -1.15
N LYS A 65 16.48 0.13 -2.32
CA LYS A 65 15.54 1.17 -2.73
C LYS A 65 14.38 0.60 -3.54
N LEU A 66 13.20 1.17 -3.35
CA LEU A 66 12.03 1.00 -4.18
C LEU A 66 12.04 2.09 -5.26
N TYR A 67 12.62 1.77 -6.42
CA TYR A 67 12.81 2.71 -7.53
C TYR A 67 11.50 3.07 -8.23
N PHE A 68 11.27 4.37 -8.48
CA PHE A 68 10.08 4.83 -9.19
C PHE A 68 10.00 4.25 -10.60
N SER A 69 11.09 4.35 -11.37
CA SER A 69 11.18 3.85 -12.75
C SER A 69 11.03 2.33 -12.92
N GLN A 70 11.17 1.55 -11.85
CA GLN A 70 11.09 0.08 -11.91
C GLN A 70 9.80 -0.47 -11.33
N HIS A 71 9.28 0.18 -10.28
CA HIS A 71 8.17 -0.37 -9.49
C HIS A 71 6.85 0.33 -9.81
N PHE A 72 6.89 1.52 -10.39
CA PHE A 72 5.69 2.27 -10.80
C PHE A 72 5.60 2.27 -12.33
N SER A 73 4.37 2.14 -12.82
CA SER A 73 4.13 2.08 -14.26
C SER A 73 4.12 3.47 -14.89
N GLU A 74 4.53 3.54 -16.15
CA GLU A 74 4.37 4.71 -17.00
C GLU A 74 3.43 4.36 -18.15
N SER A 75 2.50 5.27 -18.48
CA SER A 75 1.55 5.12 -19.58
C SER A 75 1.35 6.46 -20.28
N ASP A 76 0.58 6.47 -21.37
CA ASP A 76 0.22 7.69 -22.11
C ASP A 76 -0.54 8.72 -21.24
N GLU A 77 -1.13 8.27 -20.12
CA GLU A 77 -1.81 9.08 -19.11
C GLU A 77 -0.86 9.62 -18.01
N GLY A 78 0.45 9.36 -18.13
CA GLY A 78 1.47 9.81 -17.19
C GLY A 78 1.96 8.74 -16.21
N HIS A 79 2.86 9.15 -15.32
CA HIS A 79 3.49 8.25 -14.36
C HIS A 79 2.47 7.81 -13.29
N GLN A 80 2.55 6.55 -12.83
CA GLN A 80 1.57 5.98 -11.90
C GLN A 80 1.46 6.79 -10.59
N VAL A 81 2.57 7.37 -10.12
CA VAL A 81 2.55 8.22 -8.92
C VAL A 81 1.64 9.44 -9.11
N GLU A 82 1.68 10.07 -10.28
CA GLU A 82 0.85 11.24 -10.59
C GLU A 82 -0.63 10.83 -10.72
N ARG A 83 -0.91 9.72 -11.41
CA ARG A 83 -2.27 9.21 -11.61
C ARG A 83 -2.94 8.83 -10.28
N ILE A 84 -2.22 8.17 -9.37
CA ILE A 84 -2.74 7.86 -8.03
C ILE A 84 -2.91 9.14 -7.21
N SER A 85 -1.98 10.09 -7.32
CA SER A 85 -2.10 11.37 -6.61
C SER A 85 -3.36 12.14 -7.04
N ASP A 86 -3.66 12.21 -8.34
CA ASP A 86 -4.90 12.81 -8.85
C ASP A 86 -6.14 12.08 -8.29
N PHE A 87 -6.12 10.75 -8.27
CA PHE A 87 -7.22 9.96 -7.72
C PHE A 87 -7.46 10.21 -6.23
N VAL A 88 -6.38 10.24 -5.43
CA VAL A 88 -6.43 10.52 -3.99
C VAL A 88 -6.99 11.93 -3.76
N ASP A 89 -6.43 12.93 -4.44
CA ASP A 89 -6.83 14.34 -4.31
C ASP A 89 -8.32 14.53 -4.66
N ARG A 90 -8.80 13.92 -5.75
CA ARG A 90 -10.19 14.06 -6.22
C ARG A 90 -11.19 13.27 -5.41
N SER A 91 -10.78 12.14 -4.84
CA SER A 91 -11.68 11.26 -4.10
C SER A 91 -11.79 11.63 -2.61
N GLY A 92 -10.80 12.34 -2.06
CA GLY A 92 -10.73 12.64 -0.63
C GLY A 92 -10.32 11.43 0.22
N ARG A 93 -9.88 10.33 -0.39
CA ARG A 93 -9.37 9.15 0.32
C ARG A 93 -8.02 9.44 0.96
N ARG A 94 -7.72 8.74 2.06
CA ARG A 94 -6.35 8.69 2.58
C ARG A 94 -5.54 7.70 1.73
N GLY A 95 -4.53 8.21 1.04
CA GLY A 95 -3.66 7.40 0.19
C GLY A 95 -2.54 6.73 0.98
N PHE A 96 -2.23 5.47 0.65
CA PHE A 96 -1.08 4.75 1.19
C PHE A 96 -0.38 3.89 0.13
N LEU A 97 0.91 3.66 0.35
CA LEU A 97 1.71 2.66 -0.34
C LEU A 97 2.05 1.54 0.66
N ALA A 98 1.48 0.36 0.45
CA ALA A 98 1.84 -0.85 1.18
C ALA A 98 3.06 -1.51 0.52
N VAL A 99 4.17 -1.63 1.24
CA VAL A 99 5.43 -2.18 0.71
C VAL A 99 5.79 -3.50 1.39
N GLU A 100 5.77 -4.61 0.65
CA GLU A 100 6.25 -5.92 1.11
C GLU A 100 7.74 -6.12 0.83
N LEU A 101 8.55 -6.21 1.89
CA LEU A 101 9.97 -6.54 1.87
C LEU A 101 10.18 -8.06 1.80
N LYS A 102 10.62 -8.56 0.65
CA LYS A 102 11.01 -9.95 0.43
C LYS A 102 12.47 -10.16 0.81
N ARG A 103 12.70 -10.66 2.03
CA ARG A 103 14.03 -10.77 2.67
C ARG A 103 14.87 -11.98 2.25
N GLY A 104 14.41 -12.76 1.28
CA GLY A 104 15.09 -13.97 0.78
C GLY A 104 14.54 -15.26 1.39
N ARG A 105 15.09 -16.40 0.97
CA ARG A 105 14.61 -17.73 1.37
C ARG A 105 14.81 -17.95 2.89
N GLY A 106 13.77 -18.39 3.57
CA GLY A 106 13.81 -18.70 5.01
C GLY A 106 13.72 -17.49 5.95
N ARG A 107 13.53 -16.27 5.43
CA ARG A 107 13.26 -15.08 6.25
C ARG A 107 11.79 -14.67 6.11
N SER A 108 11.16 -14.28 7.21
CA SER A 108 9.81 -13.73 7.19
C SER A 108 9.76 -12.49 6.31
N ARG A 109 8.66 -12.34 5.56
CA ARG A 109 8.36 -11.10 4.86
C ARG A 109 7.90 -10.07 5.87
N GLN A 110 8.24 -8.82 5.63
CA GLN A 110 7.75 -7.68 6.41
C GLN A 110 7.00 -6.76 5.48
N ALA A 111 5.97 -6.08 5.96
CA ALA A 111 5.22 -5.14 5.17
C ALA A 111 5.07 -3.83 5.94
N TYR A 112 5.11 -2.70 5.24
CA TYR A 112 5.05 -1.38 5.85
C TYR A 112 4.04 -0.50 5.13
N MET A 113 3.38 0.40 5.85
CA MET A 113 2.36 1.30 5.32
C MET A 113 2.90 2.73 5.22
N VAL A 114 3.30 3.16 4.03
CA VAL A 114 3.86 4.49 3.79
C VAL A 114 2.74 5.46 3.38
N PRO A 115 2.56 6.62 4.04
CA PRO A 115 1.62 7.64 3.61
C PRO A 115 1.90 8.09 2.18
N TRP A 116 0.85 8.24 1.36
CA TRP A 116 1.02 8.57 -0.05
C TRP A 116 1.69 9.93 -0.27
N ASN A 117 1.50 10.89 0.64
CA ASN A 117 2.17 12.20 0.56
C ASN A 117 3.70 12.05 0.57
N THR A 118 4.26 11.12 1.36
CA THR A 118 5.71 10.83 1.33
C THR A 118 6.15 10.35 -0.05
N VAL A 119 5.37 9.46 -0.67
CA VAL A 119 5.66 8.92 -2.02
C VAL A 119 5.63 10.03 -3.06
N ARG A 120 4.58 10.85 -3.02
CA ARG A 120 4.37 11.99 -3.93
C ARG A 120 5.49 13.02 -3.79
N GLU A 121 5.84 13.41 -2.57
CA GLU A 121 6.90 14.39 -2.33
C GLU A 121 8.27 13.90 -2.79
N ALA A 122 8.62 12.65 -2.52
CA ALA A 122 9.87 12.07 -3.01
C ALA A 122 9.93 12.07 -4.54
N TYR A 123 8.83 11.67 -5.20
CA TYR A 123 8.75 11.72 -6.66
C TYR A 123 8.87 13.14 -7.22
N GLN A 124 8.20 14.11 -6.61
CA GLN A 124 8.23 15.53 -7.03
C GLN A 124 9.58 16.21 -6.79
N LYS A 125 10.40 15.69 -5.88
CA LYS A 125 11.78 16.15 -5.64
C LYS A 125 12.79 15.52 -6.61
N ASP A 126 12.31 14.79 -7.62
CA ASP A 126 13.12 14.02 -8.56
C ASP A 126 13.99 12.95 -7.89
N ASP A 127 13.59 12.45 -6.71
CA ASP A 127 14.26 11.30 -6.11
C ASP A 127 14.09 10.07 -7.00
N THR A 128 15.10 9.19 -7.02
CA THR A 128 15.05 7.96 -7.82
C THR A 128 14.10 6.89 -7.25
N GLY A 129 13.61 7.08 -6.02
CA GLY A 129 12.78 6.13 -5.28
C GLY A 129 13.01 6.20 -3.77
N LEU A 130 12.24 5.41 -3.02
CA LEU A 130 12.24 5.39 -1.55
C LEU A 130 13.27 4.41 -1.00
N HIS A 131 14.13 4.84 -0.08
CA HIS A 131 15.08 3.93 0.57
C HIS A 131 14.36 2.95 1.50
N ILE A 132 14.81 1.70 1.51
CA ILE A 132 14.19 0.64 2.31
C ILE A 132 14.34 0.90 3.81
N GLU A 133 15.41 1.57 4.25
CA GLU A 133 15.55 1.95 5.66
C GLU A 133 14.49 2.98 6.05
N ASP A 134 14.26 4.02 5.23
CA ASP A 134 13.20 5.01 5.49
C ASP A 134 11.80 4.37 5.50
N ILE A 135 11.57 3.35 4.66
CA ILE A 135 10.30 2.60 4.64
C ILE A 135 10.02 1.89 5.97
N LYS A 136 11.07 1.40 6.66
CA LYS A 136 10.92 0.68 7.93
C LYS A 136 10.58 1.57 9.11
N GLU A 137 10.73 2.88 8.97
CA GLU A 137 10.34 3.87 9.99
C GLU A 137 8.82 4.10 10.02
N TYR A 138 8.10 3.60 9.02
CA TYR A 138 6.64 3.64 8.96
C TYR A 138 6.00 2.44 9.65
N PRO A 139 4.69 2.51 9.98
CA PRO A 139 4.00 1.42 10.67
C PRO A 139 4.16 0.09 9.93
N GLU A 140 4.61 -0.94 10.66
CA GLU A 140 4.68 -2.30 10.15
C GLU A 140 3.26 -2.86 10.08
N ILE A 141 2.88 -3.34 8.91
CA ILE A 141 1.70 -4.18 8.74
C ILE A 141 2.12 -5.57 9.27
N LEU A 142 1.98 -5.76 10.59
CA LEU A 142 2.43 -6.96 11.28
C LEU A 142 1.71 -8.18 10.73
N ARG A 143 2.44 -9.23 10.38
CA ARG A 143 1.85 -10.47 9.87
C ARG A 143 1.89 -11.56 10.94
N ASP A 144 0.74 -12.00 11.46
CA ASP A 144 0.66 -13.22 12.26
C ASP A 144 0.39 -14.42 11.35
N SER A 145 1.44 -15.17 11.04
CA SER A 145 1.50 -16.41 10.25
C SER A 145 0.93 -16.34 8.82
N GLU A 146 -0.34 -15.96 8.65
CA GLU A 146 -1.05 -15.83 7.38
C GLU A 146 -1.64 -14.42 7.15
N ASP A 147 -2.05 -13.69 8.20
CA ASP A 147 -2.80 -12.42 8.13
C ASP A 147 -2.09 -11.23 8.77
N TYR A 148 -2.55 -10.01 8.44
CA TYR A 148 -2.02 -8.72 8.86
C TYR A 148 -2.82 -8.10 10.04
N SER A 149 -2.17 -7.55 11.07
CA SER A 149 -2.82 -6.82 12.18
C SER A 149 -3.18 -5.40 11.76
N ILE A 150 -4.47 -5.13 11.58
CA ILE A 150 -5.00 -3.79 11.29
C ILE A 150 -5.17 -2.95 12.55
N ALA A 151 -5.37 -3.59 13.72
CA ALA A 151 -5.50 -2.90 15.00
C ALA A 151 -4.27 -2.06 15.35
N ASP A 152 -3.07 -2.66 15.23
CA ASP A 152 -1.79 -1.97 15.49
C ASP A 152 -1.56 -0.85 14.48
N LEU A 153 -1.83 -1.13 13.20
CA LEU A 153 -1.75 -0.15 12.13
C LEU A 153 -2.65 1.07 12.42
N CYS A 154 -3.86 0.85 12.93
CA CYS A 154 -4.79 1.93 13.29
C CYS A 154 -4.30 2.80 14.44
N MET A 155 -3.56 2.24 15.41
CA MET A 155 -2.96 3.02 16.49
C MET A 155 -1.84 3.92 15.96
N ASP A 156 -1.01 3.39 15.06
CA ASP A 156 0.16 4.10 14.53
C ASP A 156 -0.19 5.10 13.41
N MET A 157 -1.32 4.92 12.71
CA MET A 157 -1.82 5.83 11.67
C MET A 157 -2.48 7.12 12.22
N ARG A 158 -2.48 7.33 13.55
CA ARG A 158 -2.99 8.55 14.22
C ARG A 158 -2.01 9.74 14.22
N ILE A 159 -0.96 9.70 13.39
CA ILE A 159 -0.03 10.82 13.17
C ILE A 159 -0.67 11.84 12.22
#